data_AF-A0A382WVD8-F1
#
_entry.id   AF-A0A382WVD8-F1
#
_cell.length_a   1.000
_cell.length_b   1.000
_cell.length_c   1.000
_cell.angle_alpha   90.00
_cell.angle_beta   90.00
_cell.angle_gamma   90.00
#
_symmetry.space_group_name_H-M   'P 1'
#
loop_
_entity.id
_entity.type
_entity.pdbx_description
1 polymer ?
#
loop_
_entity_poly.entity_id
_entity_poly.type
_entity_poly.pdbx_seq_one_letter_code
_entity_poly.pdbx_strand_id
1 'polypeptide(L)' 'REAQNAEKSKIKDSINISRGLIEMKISKHCPDSESLILTHCGGGGRASLAALTLQKMGYTNVHAITATFDDIKNVFG' A
#
# COMPACT_ATOMS: atom_id res chain seq x y z
N ARG A 1 3.36 7.49 1.05
CA ARG A 1 3.74 8.89 0.69
C ARG A 1 4.36 9.56 1.93
N GLU A 2 5.20 10.57 1.79
CA GLU A 2 5.58 11.41 2.96
C GLU A 2 4.31 11.96 3.62
N ALA A 3 4.31 12.15 4.95
CA ALA A 3 3.12 12.52 5.72
C ALA A 3 2.39 13.74 5.13
N GLN A 4 3.16 14.69 4.62
CA GLN A 4 2.72 15.94 3.99
C GLN A 4 1.88 15.72 2.72
N ASN A 5 2.10 14.62 2.00
CA ASN A 5 1.42 14.28 0.74
C ASN A 5 0.25 13.29 0.95
N ALA A 6 0.05 12.79 2.17
CA ALA A 6 -1.03 11.89 2.55
C ALA A 6 -2.30 12.64 2.95
N GLU A 7 -2.18 13.86 3.50
CA GLU A 7 -3.32 14.64 3.97
C GLU A 7 -4.18 15.22 2.84
N LYS A 8 -3.60 15.56 1.68
CA LYS A 8 -4.35 16.08 0.51
C LYS A 8 -4.91 15.00 -0.42
N SER A 9 -4.73 13.72 -0.09
CA SER A 9 -4.84 12.62 -1.05
C SER A 9 -5.09 11.29 -0.36
N LYS A 10 -6.00 11.30 0.61
CA LYS A 10 -6.36 10.11 1.38
C LYS A 10 -7.52 9.41 0.70
N ILE A 11 -7.30 8.17 0.28
CA ILE A 11 -8.38 7.28 -0.14
C ILE A 11 -9.09 6.82 1.14
N LYS A 12 -10.41 6.72 1.11
CA LYS A 12 -11.20 6.26 2.25
C LYS A 12 -10.71 4.84 2.63
N ASP A 13 -10.44 4.63 3.92
CA ASP A 13 -9.88 3.37 4.46
C ASP A 13 -8.45 2.99 4.03
N SER A 14 -7.72 3.89 3.37
CA SER A 14 -6.29 3.67 3.09
C SER A 14 -5.38 3.99 4.29
N ILE A 15 -4.40 3.13 4.54
CA ILE A 15 -3.39 3.31 5.59
C ILE A 15 -2.06 3.72 4.93
N ASN A 16 -1.57 4.91 5.26
CA ASN A 16 -0.25 5.33 4.79
C ASN A 16 0.85 4.71 5.65
N ILE A 17 1.57 3.74 5.09
CA ILE A 17 2.73 3.13 5.73
C ILE A 17 3.99 3.45 4.92
N SER A 18 4.99 4.04 5.57
CA SER A 18 6.30 4.26 4.97
C SER A 18 6.99 2.91 4.73
N ARG A 19 7.75 2.79 3.63
CA ARG A 19 8.41 1.53 3.26
C ARG A 19 9.26 0.94 4.39
N GLY A 20 10.05 1.74 5.08
CA GLY A 20 10.88 1.28 6.21
C GLY A 20 10.10 0.85 7.45
N LEU A 21 8.78 1.08 7.51
CA LEU A 21 7.91 0.68 8.60
C LEU A 21 6.92 -0.40 8.19
N ILE A 22 6.93 -0.83 6.92
CA ILE A 22 5.91 -1.77 6.41
C ILE A 22 6.03 -3.13 7.08
N GLU A 23 7.25 -3.64 7.23
CA GLU A 23 7.53 -4.93 7.86
C GLU A 23 7.09 -4.96 9.33
N MET A 24 7.17 -3.83 10.02
CA MET A 24 6.76 -3.71 11.42
C MET A 24 5.26 -3.47 11.60
N LYS A 25 4.64 -2.70 10.70
CA LYS A 25 3.23 -2.30 10.84
C LYS A 25 2.27 -3.29 10.20
N ILE A 26 2.69 -4.00 9.14
CA ILE A 26 1.78 -4.88 8.41
C ILE A 26 1.24 -5.99 9.30
N SER A 27 2.07 -6.62 10.15
CA SER A 27 1.61 -7.68 11.05
C SER A 27 0.55 -7.22 12.04
N LYS A 28 0.52 -5.92 12.38
CA LYS A 28 -0.49 -5.34 13.28
C LYS A 28 -1.81 -5.05 12.56
N HIS A 29 -1.76 -4.69 11.27
CA HIS A 29 -2.94 -4.35 10.48
C HIS A 29 -3.53 -5.56 9.75
N CYS A 30 -2.67 -6.47 9.33
CA CYS A 30 -2.98 -7.63 8.51
C CYS A 30 -2.25 -8.85 9.10
N PRO A 31 -2.77 -9.43 10.20
CA PRO A 31 -2.16 -10.61 10.81
C PRO A 31 -2.31 -11.86 9.94
N ASP A 32 -3.28 -11.87 9.03
CA ASP A 32 -3.55 -12.96 8.09
C ASP A 32 -2.78 -12.75 6.78
N SER A 33 -2.06 -13.79 6.34
CA SER A 33 -1.28 -13.81 5.11
C SER A 33 -2.13 -13.90 3.84
N GLU A 34 -3.37 -14.39 3.94
CA GLU A 34 -4.32 -14.55 2.81
C GLU A 34 -5.12 -13.28 2.53
N SER A 35 -5.07 -12.32 3.44
CA SER A 35 -5.77 -11.06 3.32
C SER A 35 -5.27 -10.26 2.12
N LEU A 36 -6.23 -9.71 1.36
CA LEU A 36 -5.94 -8.92 0.16
C LEU A 36 -5.26 -7.60 0.55
N ILE A 37 -4.01 -7.44 0.15
CA ILE A 37 -3.25 -6.20 0.36
C ILE A 37 -3.00 -5.52 -0.98
N LEU A 38 -3.53 -4.30 -1.10
CA LEU A 38 -3.29 -3.43 -2.25
C LEU A 38 -2.30 -2.35 -1.86
N THR A 39 -1.11 -2.36 -2.46
CA THR A 39 -0.11 -1.30 -2.27
C THR A 39 -0.23 -0.28 -3.40
N HIS A 40 -0.15 1.00 -3.07
CA HIS A 40 -0.17 2.05 -4.08
C HIS A 40 0.82 3.16 -3.76
N CYS A 41 1.29 3.84 -4.81
CA CYS A 41 2.07 5.06 -4.68
C CYS A 41 1.67 6.04 -5.79
N GLY A 42 2.25 7.23 -5.82
CA GLY A 42 1.96 8.21 -6.87
C GLY A 42 2.49 7.88 -8.27
N GLY A 43 2.88 6.64 -8.57
CA GLY A 43 3.55 6.28 -9.83
C GLY A 43 4.09 4.84 -9.90
N GLY A 44 3.47 3.88 -9.21
CA GLY A 44 3.78 2.44 -9.26
C GLY A 44 5.11 1.92 -8.68
N GLY A 45 6.23 2.66 -8.79
CA GLY A 45 7.56 2.11 -8.45
C GLY A 45 7.74 1.71 -6.98
N ARG A 46 7.33 2.57 -6.05
CA ARG A 46 7.42 2.27 -4.60
C ARG A 46 6.36 1.26 -4.14
N ALA A 47 5.22 1.22 -4.82
CA ALA A 47 4.15 0.25 -4.54
C ALA A 47 4.62 -1.18 -4.85
N SER A 48 5.24 -1.36 -6.01
CA SER A 48 5.76 -2.66 -6.46
C SER A 48 6.80 -3.23 -5.49
N LEU A 49 7.72 -2.38 -5.00
CA LEU A 49 8.71 -2.80 -4.02
C LEU A 49 8.06 -3.20 -2.68
N ALA A 50 7.07 -2.44 -2.23
CA ALA A 50 6.32 -2.77 -1.01
C ALA A 50 5.57 -4.10 -1.16
N ALA A 51 4.92 -4.34 -2.31
CA ALA A 51 4.24 -5.60 -2.58
C ALA A 51 5.20 -6.79 -2.58
N LEU A 52 6.38 -6.62 -3.21
CA LEU A 52 7.41 -7.66 -3.21
C LEU A 52 7.92 -7.97 -1.79
N THR A 53 8.13 -6.95 -0.96
CA THR A 53 8.52 -7.17 0.45
C THR A 53 7.46 -7.97 1.19
N LEU A 54 6.18 -7.62 1.03
CA LEU A 54 5.09 -8.35 1.67
C LEU A 54 4.98 -9.81 1.18
N GLN A 55 5.13 -10.06 -0.12
CA GLN A 55 5.20 -11.43 -0.62
C GLN A 55 6.36 -12.22 -0.01
N LYS A 56 7.54 -11.60 0.13
CA LYS A 56 8.70 -12.22 0.80
C LYS A 56 8.46 -12.49 2.29
N MET A 57 7.59 -11.73 2.94
CA MET A 57 7.18 -11.98 4.33
C MET A 57 6.17 -13.14 4.46
N GLY A 58 5.63 -13.65 3.36
CA GLY A 58 4.67 -14.76 3.35
C GLY A 58 3.23 -14.35 3.05
N TYR A 59 2.96 -13.07 2.73
CA TYR A 59 1.63 -12.66 2.27
C TYR A 59 1.40 -13.15 0.85
N THR A 60 0.38 -13.98 0.65
CA THR A 60 0.09 -14.63 -0.64
C THR A 60 -0.72 -13.73 -1.56
N ASN A 61 -1.52 -12.83 -0.99
CA ASN A 61 -2.51 -12.03 -1.73
C ASN A 61 -2.17 -10.53 -1.77
N VAL A 62 -1.01 -10.20 -2.35
CA VAL A 62 -0.51 -8.82 -2.41
C VAL A 62 -0.37 -8.32 -3.86
N HIS A 63 -0.99 -7.18 -4.15
CA HIS A 63 -0.98 -6.56 -5.48
C HIS A 63 -0.49 -5.12 -5.41
N ALA A 64 0.37 -4.76 -6.36
CA ALA A 64 0.83 -3.38 -6.53
C ALA A 64 -0.01 -2.66 -7.58
N ILE A 65 -0.62 -1.56 -7.18
CA ILE A 65 -1.32 -0.68 -8.11
C ILE A 65 -0.29 0.24 -8.77
N THR A 66 -0.12 0.05 -10.08
CA THR A 66 0.74 0.86 -10.94
C THR A 66 0.03 2.09 -11.53
N ALA A 67 -1.29 2.16 -11.38
CA ALA A 67 -2.11 3.28 -11.83
C ALA A 67 -1.73 4.61 -11.15
N THR A 68 -2.12 5.71 -11.78
CA THR A 68 -1.85 7.04 -11.23
C THR A 68 -2.71 7.30 -10.00
N PHE A 69 -2.29 8.23 -9.15
CA PHE A 69 -3.07 8.56 -7.96
C PHE A 69 -4.49 9.01 -8.31
N ASP A 70 -4.67 9.74 -9.42
CA ASP A 70 -5.97 10.19 -9.89
C ASP A 70 -6.89 9.02 -10.25
N ASP A 71 -6.39 7.98 -10.91
CA ASP A 71 -7.17 6.77 -11.23
C ASP A 71 -7.64 6.07 -9.95
N ILE A 72 -6.74 5.90 -8.98
CA ILE A 72 -7.06 5.24 -7.72
C ILE A 72 -8.07 6.07 -6.93
N LYS A 73 -7.93 7.40 -6.95
CA LYS A 73 -8.90 8.30 -6.33
C LYS A 73 -10.27 8.22 -7.02
N ASN A 74 -10.34 8.05 -8.34
CA ASN A 74 -11.61 7.87 -9.03
C ASN A 74 -12.30 6.53 -8.72
N VAL A 75 -11.52 5.46 -8.50
CA VAL A 75 -12.06 4.12 -8.23
C VAL A 75 -12.44 3.93 -6.76
N PHE A 76 -11.66 4.49 -5.83
CA PHE A 76 -11.81 4.27 -4.38
C PHE A 76 -12.19 5.53 -3.59
N GLY A 77 -12.38 6.68 -4.24
CA GLY A 77 -12.75 7.96 -3.64
C GLY A 77 -14.24 8.14 -3.42
#